data_AF-A0A151IA48-F1
#
_entry.id   AF-A0A151IA48-F1
#
_cell.length_a   1.000
_cell.length_b   1.000
_cell.length_c   1.000
_cell.angle_alpha   90.00
_cell.angle_beta   90.00
_cell.angle_gamma   90.00
#
_symmetry.space_group_name_H-M   'P 1'
#
loop_
_entity.id
_entity.type
_entity.pdbx_description
1 polymer ?
#
loop_
_entity_poly.entity_id
_entity_poly.type
_entity_poly.pdbx_seq_one_letter_code
_entity_poly.pdbx_strand_id
1 'polypeptide(L)'
;MNCILHCVKLKEKRRRALQKPIWLPLSTEAEMQSFEKVNEERYEEVVDYLEYVGGFTVKEAINLAFKEVIKDSLTMLYTWFGRENGPQPLYRTRIIMAIYGTTLFSINIKYLKNCKGEQGLVC
;
A
#
# COMPACT_ATOMS: atom_id res chain seq x y z
N MET A 1 11.07 -14.10 25.91
CA MET A 1 9.72 -14.45 25.41
C MET A 1 9.19 -13.53 24.29
N ASN A 2 9.81 -12.36 24.03
CA ASN A 2 9.37 -11.42 22.96
C ASN A 2 9.77 -11.80 21.53
N CYS A 3 10.89 -12.51 21.32
CA CYS A 3 11.38 -12.82 19.97
C CYS A 3 10.46 -13.78 19.20
N ILE A 4 9.79 -14.71 19.89
CA ILE A 4 8.88 -15.68 19.27
C ILE A 4 7.63 -14.96 18.76
N LEU A 5 7.02 -14.09 19.57
CA LEU A 5 5.85 -13.31 19.16
C LEU A 5 6.18 -12.39 17.97
N HIS A 6 7.36 -11.78 17.96
CA HIS A 6 7.84 -10.98 16.83
C HIS A 6 8.02 -11.82 15.55
N CYS A 7 8.61 -13.01 15.66
CA CYS A 7 8.76 -13.93 14.52
C CYS A 7 7.42 -14.42 13.97
N VAL A 8 6.42 -14.66 14.81
CA VAL A 8 5.07 -15.05 14.40
C VAL A 8 4.40 -13.90 13.64
N LYS A 9 4.42 -12.68 14.17
CA LYS A 9 3.87 -11.49 13.50
C LYS A 9 4.51 -11.23 12.14
N LEU A 10 5.83 -11.41 12.01
CA LEU A 10 6.53 -11.27 10.74
C LEU A 10 6.14 -12.34 9.71
N LYS A 11 5.93 -13.59 10.15
CA LYS A 11 5.47 -14.67 9.28
C LYS A 11 4.04 -14.41 8.78
N GLU A 12 3.15 -13.95 9.66
CA GLU A 12 1.79 -13.59 9.31
C GLU A 12 1.75 -12.41 8.33
N LYS A 13 2.52 -11.36 8.60
CA LYS A 13 2.70 -10.21 7.69
C LYS A 13 3.16 -10.67 6.31
N ARG A 14 4.22 -11.50 6.24
CA ARG A 14 4.70 -12.05 4.97
C ARG A 14 3.63 -12.87 4.25
N ARG A 15 2.86 -13.69 4.96
CA ARG A 15 1.80 -14.51 4.37
C ARG A 15 0.69 -13.65 3.76
N ARG A 16 0.26 -12.59 4.47
CA ARG A 16 -0.71 -11.62 3.95
C ARG A 16 -0.17 -10.89 2.72
N ALA A 17 1.09 -10.46 2.78
CA ALA A 17 1.73 -9.71 1.71
C ALA A 17 1.93 -10.52 0.41
N LEU A 18 2.05 -11.84 0.48
CA LEU A 18 2.24 -12.73 -0.66
C LEU A 18 0.97 -12.98 -1.49
N GLN A 19 -0.22 -12.64 -0.95
CA GLN A 19 -1.50 -12.90 -1.60
C GLN A 19 -2.17 -11.59 -1.98
N LYS A 20 -2.47 -11.42 -3.27
CA LYS A 20 -3.28 -10.30 -3.73
C LYS A 20 -4.67 -10.39 -3.10
N PRO A 21 -5.14 -9.36 -2.39
CA PRO A 21 -6.51 -9.31 -1.87
C PRO A 21 -7.53 -9.49 -2.99
N ILE A 22 -8.54 -10.34 -2.76
CA ILE A 22 -9.49 -10.81 -3.80
C ILE A 22 -10.31 -9.66 -4.41
N TRP A 23 -10.52 -8.57 -3.68
CA TRP A 23 -11.28 -7.38 -4.11
C TRP A 23 -10.44 -6.34 -4.86
N LEU A 24 -9.18 -6.64 -5.20
CA LEU A 24 -8.34 -5.79 -6.04
C LEU A 24 -8.18 -6.37 -7.45
N PRO A 25 -8.10 -5.51 -8.50
CA PRO A 25 -8.21 -4.05 -8.45
C PRO A 25 -9.67 -3.58 -8.31
N LEU A 26 -9.85 -2.40 -7.73
CA LEU A 26 -11.14 -1.71 -7.66
C LEU A 26 -11.51 -1.20 -9.06
N SER A 27 -12.74 -1.42 -9.48
CA SER A 27 -13.20 -1.14 -10.84
C SER A 27 -14.47 -0.30 -10.91
N THR A 28 -15.25 -0.24 -9.83
CA THR A 28 -16.52 0.49 -9.75
C THR A 28 -16.53 1.47 -8.58
N GLU A 29 -17.39 2.48 -8.65
CA GLU A 29 -17.59 3.41 -7.54
C GLU A 29 -18.08 2.70 -6.27
N ALA A 30 -18.94 1.69 -6.40
CA ALA A 30 -19.43 0.91 -5.27
C ALA A 30 -18.31 0.17 -4.54
N GLU A 31 -17.37 -0.42 -5.28
CA GLU A 31 -16.17 -1.06 -4.70
C GLU A 31 -15.29 -0.04 -3.99
N MET A 32 -15.12 1.16 -4.55
CA MET A 32 -14.37 2.24 -3.93
C MET A 32 -15.01 2.68 -2.61
N GLN A 33 -16.33 2.93 -2.62
CA GLN A 33 -17.09 3.30 -1.42
C GLN A 33 -17.12 2.18 -0.37
N SER A 34 -17.11 0.93 -0.81
CA SER A 34 -16.99 -0.24 0.07
C SER A 34 -15.62 -0.29 0.71
N PHE A 35 -14.56 -0.01 -0.06
CA PHE A 35 -13.19 0.06 0.45
C PHE A 35 -13.03 1.17 1.51
N GLU A 36 -13.68 2.33 1.34
CA GLU A 36 -13.65 3.38 2.36
C GLU A 36 -14.14 2.93 3.74
N LYS A 37 -14.99 1.89 3.78
CA LYS A 37 -15.66 1.40 5.01
C LYS A 37 -15.09 0.08 5.54
N VAL A 38 -14.01 -0.44 4.95
CA VAL A 38 -13.40 -1.69 5.45
C VAL A 38 -12.81 -1.50 6.85
N ASN A 39 -12.73 -2.58 7.61
CA ASN A 39 -12.07 -2.57 8.91
C ASN A 39 -10.53 -2.45 8.75
N GLU A 40 -9.83 -2.20 9.85
CA GLU A 40 -8.38 -2.01 9.83
C GLU A 40 -7.62 -3.27 9.40
N GLU A 41 -8.09 -4.47 9.76
CA GLU A 41 -7.45 -5.72 9.33
C GLU A 41 -7.39 -5.85 7.80
N ARG A 42 -8.52 -5.59 7.12
CA ARG A 42 -8.61 -5.62 5.65
C ARG A 42 -7.82 -4.50 5.00
N TYR A 43 -7.76 -3.34 5.65
CA TYR A 43 -6.93 -2.22 5.21
C TYR A 43 -5.44 -2.60 5.28
N GLU A 44 -4.99 -3.17 6.41
CA GLU A 44 -3.62 -3.65 6.60
C GLU A 44 -3.24 -4.76 5.62
N GLU A 45 -4.16 -5.66 5.25
CA GLU A 45 -3.92 -6.66 4.19
C GLU A 45 -3.53 -6.00 2.86
N VAL A 46 -4.18 -4.90 2.48
CA VAL A 46 -3.85 -4.16 1.26
C VAL A 46 -2.50 -3.44 1.39
N VAL A 47 -2.24 -2.82 2.55
CA VAL A 47 -0.95 -2.14 2.82
C VAL A 47 0.20 -3.14 2.79
N ASP A 48 0.06 -4.29 3.46
CA ASP A 48 1.05 -5.38 3.49
C ASP A 48 1.32 -5.90 2.07
N TYR A 49 0.27 -6.11 1.27
CA TYR A 49 0.39 -6.54 -0.13
C TYR A 49 1.13 -5.50 -0.99
N LEU A 50 0.75 -4.22 -0.89
CA LEU A 50 1.40 -3.15 -1.65
C LEU A 50 2.87 -2.94 -1.25
N GLU A 51 3.22 -3.14 0.03
CA GLU A 51 4.62 -3.13 0.49
C GLU A 51 5.43 -4.26 -0.15
N TYR A 52 4.81 -5.44 -0.33
CA TYR A 52 5.43 -6.57 -1.04
C TYR A 52 5.57 -6.34 -2.54
N VAL A 53 4.57 -5.75 -3.20
CA VAL A 53 4.66 -5.34 -4.61
C VAL A 53 5.89 -4.44 -4.80
N GLY A 54 6.05 -3.44 -3.92
CA GLY A 54 7.26 -2.63 -3.82
C GLY A 54 7.66 -1.98 -5.15
N GLY A 55 8.97 -1.77 -5.33
CA GLY A 55 9.59 -1.19 -6.52
C GLY A 55 11.04 -0.80 -6.23
N PHE A 56 11.88 -0.67 -7.25
CA PHE A 56 13.29 -0.29 -7.04
C PHE A 56 13.42 1.20 -6.68
N THR A 57 12.49 2.01 -7.18
CA THR A 57 12.38 3.44 -6.87
C THR A 57 11.01 3.78 -6.31
N VAL A 58 10.89 4.92 -5.61
CA VAL A 58 9.60 5.43 -5.11
C VAL A 58 8.61 5.63 -6.25
N LYS A 59 9.08 6.17 -7.39
CA LYS A 59 8.26 6.38 -8.59
C LYS A 59 7.71 5.07 -9.13
N GLU A 60 8.53 4.03 -9.23
CA GLU A 60 8.08 2.71 -9.67
C GLU A 60 7.12 2.07 -8.67
N ALA A 61 7.41 2.16 -7.36
CA ALA A 61 6.55 1.58 -6.33
C ALA A 61 5.15 2.17 -6.35
N ILE A 62 5.04 3.49 -6.48
CA ILE A 62 3.76 4.17 -6.64
C ILE A 62 3.06 3.70 -7.92
N ASN A 63 3.77 3.69 -9.05
CA ASN A 63 3.18 3.28 -10.33
C ASN A 63 2.67 1.84 -10.32
N LEU A 64 3.42 0.91 -9.73
CA LEU A 64 3.00 -0.48 -9.57
C LEU A 64 1.80 -0.60 -8.64
N ALA A 65 1.83 0.08 -7.49
CA ALA A 65 0.71 0.08 -6.55
C ALA A 65 -0.59 0.59 -7.21
N PHE A 66 -0.53 1.68 -7.99
CA PHE A 66 -1.68 2.17 -8.75
C PHE A 66 -2.23 1.12 -9.72
N LYS A 67 -1.36 0.46 -10.49
CA LYS A 67 -1.75 -0.60 -11.43
C LYS A 67 -2.37 -1.81 -10.74
N GLU A 68 -1.93 -2.13 -9.53
CA GLU A 68 -2.43 -3.28 -8.78
C GLU A 68 -3.82 -3.03 -8.18
N VAL A 69 -4.14 -1.79 -7.82
CA VAL A 69 -5.30 -1.46 -6.98
C VAL A 69 -6.43 -0.69 -7.67
N ILE A 70 -6.15 0.05 -8.74
CA ILE A 70 -7.14 0.88 -9.45
C ILE A 70 -7.19 0.46 -10.91
N LYS A 71 -8.39 0.13 -11.38
CA LYS A 71 -8.64 -0.13 -12.80
C LYS A 71 -8.95 1.17 -13.55
N ASP A 72 -8.61 1.22 -14.82
CA ASP A 72 -8.82 2.39 -15.69
C ASP A 72 -10.28 2.85 -15.75
N SER A 73 -11.26 1.97 -15.51
CA SER A 73 -12.69 2.32 -15.47
C SER A 73 -13.00 3.41 -14.42
N LEU A 74 -12.21 3.50 -13.34
CA LEU A 74 -12.40 4.52 -12.31
C LEU A 74 -11.91 5.91 -12.75
N THR A 75 -11.11 6.03 -13.80
CA THR A 75 -10.57 7.33 -14.27
C THR A 75 -11.65 8.27 -14.81
N MET A 76 -12.82 7.73 -15.19
CA MET A 76 -13.99 8.51 -15.61
C MET A 76 -14.78 9.05 -14.41
N LEU A 77 -14.66 8.40 -13.24
CA LEU A 77 -15.43 8.68 -12.03
C LEU A 77 -14.62 9.44 -10.99
N TYR A 78 -13.29 9.32 -11.04
CA TYR A 78 -12.36 9.92 -10.10
C TYR A 78 -11.28 10.70 -10.84
N THR A 79 -11.03 11.92 -10.41
CA THR A 79 -9.85 12.69 -10.80
C THR A 79 -9.05 13.06 -9.56
N TRP A 80 -7.78 13.45 -9.73
CA TRP A 80 -6.91 13.70 -8.57
C TRP A 80 -7.53 14.68 -7.57
N PHE A 81 -8.00 15.84 -8.03
CA PHE A 81 -8.63 16.87 -7.19
C PHE A 81 -10.16 16.87 -7.22
N GLY A 82 -10.79 16.05 -8.05
CA GLY A 82 -12.23 16.09 -8.28
C GLY A 82 -12.69 17.32 -9.08
N ARG A 83 -13.99 17.45 -9.26
CA ARG A 83 -14.67 18.63 -9.82
C ARG A 83 -16.05 18.79 -9.19
N GLU A 84 -16.50 20.03 -8.99
CA GLU A 84 -17.89 20.33 -8.60
C GLU A 84 -18.88 19.73 -9.61
N ASN A 85 -19.86 18.97 -9.11
CA ASN A 85 -20.84 18.23 -9.93
C ASN A 85 -20.22 17.28 -10.98
N GLY A 86 -19.00 16.79 -10.74
CA GLY A 86 -18.28 15.92 -11.66
C GLY A 86 -17.56 14.77 -10.94
N PRO A 87 -16.41 14.31 -11.47
CA PRO A 87 -15.63 13.25 -10.86
C PRO A 87 -15.25 13.54 -9.41
N GLN A 88 -15.24 12.51 -8.60
CA GLN A 88 -14.89 12.58 -7.18
C GLN A 88 -13.37 12.76 -6.99
N PRO A 89 -12.93 13.43 -5.93
CA PRO A 89 -11.51 13.59 -5.62
C PRO A 89 -10.88 12.28 -5.13
N LEU A 90 -9.84 11.83 -5.84
CA LEU A 90 -9.12 10.58 -5.57
C LEU A 90 -8.12 10.72 -4.41
N TYR A 91 -7.43 11.88 -4.29
CA TYR A 91 -6.28 12.06 -3.39
C TYR A 91 -6.58 11.77 -1.91
N ARG A 92 -7.83 11.92 -1.49
CA ARG A 92 -8.28 11.75 -0.10
C ARG A 92 -8.90 10.40 0.22
N THR A 93 -8.92 9.49 -0.75
CA THR A 93 -9.50 8.15 -0.56
C THR A 93 -8.56 7.25 0.24
N ARG A 94 -9.10 6.31 1.02
CA ARG A 94 -8.32 5.38 1.82
C ARG A 94 -7.39 4.52 0.97
N ILE A 95 -7.76 4.17 -0.27
CA ILE A 95 -6.86 3.39 -1.13
C ILE A 95 -5.61 4.18 -1.52
N ILE A 96 -5.74 5.49 -1.77
CA ILE A 96 -4.58 6.35 -2.01
C ILE A 96 -3.74 6.52 -0.74
N MET A 97 -4.38 6.62 0.43
CA MET A 97 -3.65 6.59 1.70
C MET A 97 -2.87 5.29 1.89
N ALA A 98 -3.42 4.14 1.48
CA ALA A 98 -2.72 2.85 1.53
C ALA A 98 -1.48 2.85 0.61
N ILE A 99 -1.59 3.40 -0.61
CA ILE A 99 -0.46 3.56 -1.54
C ILE A 99 0.63 4.46 -0.93
N TYR A 100 0.27 5.58 -0.32
CA TYR A 100 1.27 6.45 0.31
C TYR A 100 1.88 5.84 1.57
N GLY A 101 1.09 5.13 2.38
CA GLY A 101 1.54 4.48 3.61
C GLY A 101 2.69 3.51 3.39
N THR A 102 2.66 2.75 2.29
CA THR A 102 3.76 1.82 1.95
C THR A 102 5.05 2.55 1.54
N THR A 103 4.93 3.69 0.86
CA THR A 103 6.11 4.46 0.42
C THR A 103 6.82 5.16 1.58
N LEU A 104 6.08 5.70 2.55
CA LEU A 104 6.63 6.30 3.77
C LEU A 104 7.36 5.26 4.64
N PHE A 105 6.82 4.04 4.73
CA PHE A 105 7.47 2.94 5.44
C PHE A 105 8.73 2.44 4.70
N SER A 106 8.66 2.34 3.37
CA SER A 106 9.78 1.91 2.51
C SER A 106 10.95 2.90 2.51
N ILE A 107 10.66 4.20 2.53
CA ILE A 107 11.68 5.26 2.67
C ILE A 107 12.38 5.09 4.02
N ASN A 108 11.64 4.91 5.11
CA ASN A 108 12.23 4.68 6.45
C ASN A 108 13.11 3.41 6.50
N ILE A 109 12.74 2.31 5.84
CA ILE A 109 13.60 1.12 5.75
C ILE A 109 14.86 1.39 4.94
N LYS A 110 14.80 2.16 3.85
CA LYS A 110 15.99 2.50 3.05
C LYS A 110 16.97 3.36 3.86
N TYR A 111 16.46 4.34 4.62
CA TYR A 111 17.27 5.11 5.57
C TYR A 111 17.86 4.22 6.67
N LEU A 112 17.08 3.31 7.27
CA LEU A 112 17.57 2.41 8.31
C LEU A 112 18.59 1.37 7.78
N LYS A 113 18.45 0.92 6.53
CA LYS A 113 19.44 0.05 5.87
C LYS A 113 20.73 0.81 5.53
N ASN A 114 20.63 2.09 5.14
CA ASN A 114 21.79 2.95 4.96
C ASN A 114 22.50 3.23 6.30
N CYS A 115 21.77 3.46 7.39
CA CYS A 115 22.36 3.59 8.73
C CYS A 115 23.03 2.30 9.24
N LYS A 116 22.60 1.12 8.77
CA LYS A 116 23.28 -0.16 9.05
C LYS A 116 24.43 -0.47 8.09
N GLY A 117 24.49 0.18 6.94
CA GLY A 117 25.59 0.07 5.98
C GLY A 117 26.82 0.91 6.33
N GLU A 118 26.67 1.91 7.21
CA GLU A 118 27.78 2.73 7.73
C GLU A 118 28.37 2.21 9.06
N GLN A 119 27.77 1.19 9.67
CA GLN A 119 28.38 0.43 10.76
C GLN A 119 29.09 -0.78 10.20
N GLY A 120 30.26 -0.52 9.59
CA GLY A 120 31.18 -1.55 9.16
C GLY A 120 31.41 -2.57 10.27
N LEU A 121 31.13 -3.83 9.95
CA LEU A 121 31.70 -4.98 10.62
C LEU A 121 33.23 -4.90 10.48
N VAL A 122 33.89 -4.43 11.53
CA VAL A 122 35.20 -4.96 11.93
C VAL A 122 34.91 -5.92 13.07
N CYS A 123 34.90 -7.21 12.72
CA CYS A 123 35.28 -8.39 13.51
C CYS A 123 35.43 -9.54 12.53
#